data_AF-A0A1H9XTZ5-F1
#
_entry.id   AF-A0A1H9XTZ5-F1
#
_cell.length_a   1.000
_cell.length_b   1.000
_cell.length_c   1.000
_cell.angle_alpha   90.00
_cell.angle_beta   90.00
_cell.angle_gamma   90.00
#
_symmetry.space_group_name_H-M   'P 1'
#
loop_
_entity.id
_entity.type
_entity.pdbx_description
1 polymer ?
#
loop_
_entity_poly.entity_id
_entity_poly.type
_entity_poly.pdbx_seq_one_letter_code
_entity_poly.pdbx_strand_id
1 'polypeptide(L)'
;MKLRALAAWLMAALPITLVAVNPAQADTAYVTEAAGHAQAEKTEYGIPASVSIAQSILESNWGKSGLSRNYLNFHGLKCGAPDRPGPIATGCKQLPTVECPGGNCGGTKAYFRVFASMRDSFRDHGRNLTTNSAYAHAMPFRNDPDRYIREIARPYATDPAYADKVIKVMRDNNLYRFDSGGPLPAPQELVIGGGDTDFTGDGRADIATFTRGAAADVFVASSTGTGFSGTAAKWHNDFAFHNEIPLTGDFDGDGKADVATFTRGSAADVFVALSTGSGFNGTSVKWHDSFAYNDEVPAVGDFNGDGKDDIATFTRGAAADVFVALSTGSGFSGTTVKWHDWFAAHNEVPAVGDFNGDGKDDIATFTRGSAGDVFVATSTGTGFSGTTVKWHDRFAFDGEVPLVGDFNGDKKADIITFTRGAAGDAYVALSDGAQFVGDGLKWHDSFAVGTETPGVGDFNGDGKDDIVTYTRGDAADAYVATSTGGGFSGDGVKWHDWFATGAEIPAPAVL
;
A
#
# COMPACT_ATOMS: atom_id res chain seq x y z
N MET A 1 13.79 49.00 -24.88
CA MET A 1 14.14 47.69 -24.30
C MET A 1 13.83 47.73 -22.80
N LYS A 2 12.64 47.29 -22.39
CA LYS A 2 12.20 47.34 -20.98
C LYS A 2 12.70 46.07 -20.28
N LEU A 3 13.70 46.17 -19.42
CA LEU A 3 14.07 45.09 -18.50
C LEU A 3 12.90 44.87 -17.54
N ARG A 4 12.26 43.70 -17.61
CA ARG A 4 11.33 43.23 -16.58
C ARG A 4 12.17 42.73 -15.41
N ALA A 5 12.05 43.38 -14.26
CA ALA A 5 12.58 42.87 -13.00
C ALA A 5 11.77 41.63 -12.59
N LEU A 6 12.39 40.45 -12.70
CA LEU A 6 11.91 39.23 -12.07
C LEU A 6 12.22 39.33 -10.58
N ALA A 7 11.20 39.64 -9.77
CA ALA A 7 11.28 39.50 -8.32
C ALA A 7 11.33 38.01 -7.98
N ALA A 8 12.54 37.46 -7.85
CA ALA A 8 12.73 36.13 -7.29
C ALA A 8 12.36 36.19 -5.80
N TRP A 9 11.26 35.55 -5.43
CA TRP A 9 10.89 35.34 -4.04
C TRP A 9 11.86 34.33 -3.44
N LEU A 10 12.94 34.83 -2.83
CA LEU A 10 13.86 34.02 -2.05
C LEU A 10 13.09 33.52 -0.81
N MET A 11 12.92 32.21 -0.67
CA MET A 11 12.60 31.66 0.64
C MET A 11 13.84 31.86 1.51
N ALA A 12 13.67 32.54 2.65
CA ALA A 12 14.80 32.66 3.56
C ALA A 12 14.90 31.35 4.33
N ALA A 13 15.99 30.63 4.09
CA ALA A 13 16.43 29.58 4.98
C ALA A 13 16.60 30.20 6.37
N LEU A 14 15.79 29.72 7.33
CA LEU A 14 16.10 29.90 8.75
C LEU A 14 17.52 29.33 8.95
N PRO A 15 18.45 30.03 9.61
CA PRO A 15 19.65 29.39 10.11
C PRO A 15 19.20 28.35 11.11
N ILE A 16 19.39 27.12 10.68
CA ILE A 16 19.35 25.97 11.54
C ILE A 16 20.50 26.17 12.52
N THR A 17 20.21 26.56 13.77
CA THR A 17 21.09 26.19 14.87
C THR A 17 21.32 24.70 14.74
N LEU A 18 22.57 24.29 14.52
CA LEU A 18 22.98 22.89 14.49
C LEU A 18 22.62 22.29 15.86
N VAL A 19 21.39 21.80 15.99
CA VAL A 19 21.12 20.72 16.92
C VAL A 19 21.79 19.53 16.27
N ALA A 20 22.77 18.95 16.96
CA ALA A 20 23.35 17.68 16.53
C ALA A 20 22.18 16.72 16.29
N VAL A 21 21.96 16.35 15.03
CA VAL A 21 20.99 15.32 14.68
C VAL A 21 21.55 14.05 15.27
N ASN A 22 20.94 13.61 16.38
CA ASN A 22 21.29 12.34 16.99
C ASN A 22 20.98 11.25 15.96
N PRO A 23 21.96 10.46 15.49
CA PRO A 23 21.74 9.50 14.40
C PRO A 23 21.13 8.22 14.98
N ALA A 24 19.90 8.31 15.48
CA ALA A 24 19.10 7.16 15.91
C ALA A 24 17.69 7.61 16.34
N GLN A 25 16.86 8.08 15.41
CA GLN A 25 15.42 7.78 15.39
C GLN A 25 14.87 8.40 14.11
N ALA A 26 14.61 7.59 13.08
CA ALA A 26 13.61 7.97 12.10
C ALA A 26 12.29 8.13 12.87
N ASP A 27 11.64 9.29 12.77
CA ASP A 27 10.26 9.42 13.22
C ASP A 27 9.38 8.80 12.13
N THR A 28 9.29 7.47 12.13
CA THR A 28 8.60 6.69 11.09
C THR A 28 7.15 7.17 10.92
N ALA A 29 6.50 7.60 12.02
CA ALA A 29 5.16 8.16 11.98
C ALA A 29 5.07 9.43 11.12
N TYR A 30 6.00 10.38 11.29
CA TYR A 30 6.04 11.60 10.47
C TYR A 30 6.29 11.28 8.99
N VAL A 31 7.19 10.34 8.69
CA VAL A 31 7.48 9.95 7.29
C VAL A 31 6.26 9.34 6.64
N THR A 32 5.54 8.47 7.35
CA THR A 32 4.30 7.84 6.88
C THR A 32 3.21 8.88 6.60
N GLU A 33 3.00 9.82 7.52
CA GLU A 33 2.01 10.91 7.34
C GLU A 33 2.39 11.81 6.15
N ALA A 34 3.67 12.21 6.06
CA ALA A 34 4.16 13.05 4.98
C ALA A 34 4.11 12.37 3.59
N ALA A 35 4.28 11.05 3.54
CA ALA A 35 4.35 10.30 2.28
C ALA A 35 3.07 10.43 1.45
N GLY A 36 1.90 10.26 2.07
CA GLY A 36 0.61 10.38 1.36
C GLY A 36 0.40 11.77 0.75
N HIS A 37 0.83 12.82 1.46
CA HIS A 37 0.75 14.20 0.98
C HIS A 37 1.75 14.50 -0.14
N ALA A 38 2.98 13.99 -0.03
CA ALA A 38 4.02 14.14 -1.04
C ALA A 38 3.72 13.39 -2.34
N GLN A 39 3.11 12.21 -2.25
CA GLN A 39 2.66 11.47 -3.43
C GLN A 39 1.49 12.17 -4.12
N ALA A 40 0.55 12.73 -3.35
CA ALA A 40 -0.52 13.56 -3.93
C ALA A 40 0.06 14.82 -4.62
N GLU A 41 1.04 15.47 -4.00
CA GLU A 41 1.76 16.61 -4.59
C GLU A 41 2.50 16.20 -5.88
N LYS A 42 3.13 15.02 -5.88
CA LYS A 42 3.76 14.45 -7.07
C LYS A 42 2.75 14.24 -8.19
N THR A 43 1.59 13.66 -7.91
CA THR A 43 0.54 13.45 -8.92
C THR A 43 0.03 14.79 -9.47
N GLU A 44 -0.17 15.80 -8.62
CA GLU A 44 -0.72 17.09 -9.04
C GLU A 44 0.31 17.99 -9.75
N TYR A 45 1.57 18.00 -9.31
CA TYR A 45 2.59 18.97 -9.73
C TYR A 45 3.85 18.34 -10.36
N GLY A 46 4.00 17.03 -10.27
CA GLY A 46 5.17 16.29 -10.74
C GLY A 46 6.41 16.42 -9.84
N ILE A 47 6.29 16.98 -8.63
CA ILE A 47 7.44 17.13 -7.73
C ILE A 47 7.83 15.74 -7.18
N PRO A 48 9.13 15.35 -7.18
CA PRO A 48 9.53 14.08 -6.57
C PRO A 48 9.08 14.01 -5.10
N ALA A 49 8.37 12.94 -4.73
CA ALA A 49 7.81 12.79 -3.40
C ALA A 49 8.92 12.70 -2.34
N SER A 50 10.04 12.04 -2.65
CA SER A 50 11.19 11.98 -1.74
C SER A 50 11.74 13.36 -1.41
N VAL A 51 11.79 14.26 -2.40
CA VAL A 51 12.25 15.64 -2.24
C VAL A 51 11.27 16.40 -1.35
N SER A 52 9.97 16.31 -1.61
CA SER A 52 8.95 16.97 -0.80
C SER A 52 8.97 16.52 0.68
N ILE A 53 9.11 15.21 0.94
CA ILE A 53 9.21 14.66 2.30
C ILE A 53 10.52 15.12 2.96
N ALA A 54 11.65 15.02 2.26
CA ALA A 54 12.94 15.39 2.84
C ALA A 54 13.05 16.88 3.17
N GLN A 55 12.51 17.74 2.30
CA GLN A 55 12.39 19.17 2.59
C GLN A 55 11.47 19.40 3.77
N SER A 56 10.30 18.74 3.84
CA SER A 56 9.39 18.92 4.97
C SER A 56 10.03 18.50 6.30
N ILE A 57 10.77 17.39 6.33
CA ILE A 57 11.53 16.94 7.51
C ILE A 57 12.50 18.01 7.98
N LEU A 58 13.30 18.56 7.05
CA LEU A 58 14.35 19.52 7.35
C LEU A 58 13.78 20.87 7.82
N GLU A 59 12.77 21.39 7.12
CA GLU A 59 12.18 22.71 7.40
C GLU A 59 11.31 22.71 8.66
N SER A 60 10.66 21.59 8.97
CA SER A 60 9.73 21.49 10.10
C SER A 60 10.31 20.81 11.33
N ASN A 61 11.56 20.32 11.27
CA ASN A 61 12.14 19.43 12.27
C ASN A 61 11.21 18.25 12.56
N TRP A 62 10.90 17.44 11.55
CA TRP A 62 9.98 16.29 11.67
C TRP A 62 8.59 16.67 12.19
N GLY A 63 8.07 17.81 11.73
CA GLY A 63 6.80 18.36 12.20
C GLY A 63 6.85 19.00 13.59
N LYS A 64 8.00 19.00 14.28
CA LYS A 64 8.11 19.43 15.69
C LYS A 64 8.33 20.95 15.87
N SER A 65 8.59 21.69 14.80
CA SER A 65 8.77 23.14 14.86
C SER A 65 7.50 23.86 15.32
N GLY A 66 7.66 25.05 15.91
CA GLY A 66 6.51 25.91 16.24
C GLY A 66 5.73 26.37 14.99
N LEU A 67 6.38 26.44 13.82
CA LEU A 67 5.75 26.82 12.57
C LEU A 67 4.81 25.71 12.05
N SER A 68 5.29 24.46 12.05
CA SER A 68 4.49 23.30 11.64
C SER A 68 3.39 22.98 12.63
N ARG A 69 3.66 22.97 13.94
CA ARG A 69 2.65 22.62 14.96
C ARG A 69 1.49 23.61 15.07
N ASN A 70 1.78 24.90 14.97
CA ASN A 70 0.77 25.93 15.22
C ASN A 70 0.11 26.47 13.95
N TYR A 71 0.77 26.33 12.79
CA TYR A 71 0.32 26.94 11.54
C TYR A 71 0.31 25.97 10.36
N LEU A 72 0.59 24.69 10.60
CA LEU A 72 0.57 23.60 9.61
C LEU A 72 1.43 23.90 8.38
N ASN A 73 2.50 24.66 8.55
CA ASN A 73 3.44 25.03 7.49
C ASN A 73 4.71 24.20 7.64
N PHE A 74 4.85 23.19 6.79
CA PHE A 74 5.90 22.18 6.88
C PHE A 74 7.10 22.47 5.98
N HIS A 75 6.99 23.44 5.07
CA HIS A 75 8.02 23.77 4.07
C HIS A 75 8.60 25.18 4.24
N GLY A 76 8.23 25.89 5.31
CA GLY A 76 8.72 27.25 5.57
C GLY A 76 8.17 28.31 4.60
N LEU A 77 7.02 28.06 3.96
CA LEU A 77 6.48 28.94 2.92
C LEU A 77 6.11 30.32 3.46
N LYS A 78 6.63 31.38 2.83
CA LYS A 78 6.33 32.78 3.17
C LYS A 78 5.16 33.34 2.38
N CYS A 79 4.49 34.32 2.98
CA CYS A 79 3.52 35.16 2.31
C CYS A 79 4.20 36.26 1.49
N GLY A 80 3.52 36.72 0.43
CA GLY A 80 4.02 37.85 -0.36
C GLY A 80 3.85 39.20 0.35
N ALA A 81 2.85 39.29 1.23
CA ALA A 81 2.50 40.44 2.05
C ALA A 81 1.61 39.96 3.22
N PRO A 82 1.32 40.79 4.24
CA PRO A 82 0.49 40.39 5.39
C PRO A 82 -0.90 39.86 5.01
N ASP A 83 -1.43 40.30 3.88
CA ASP A 83 -2.76 40.02 3.34
C ASP A 83 -2.71 39.18 2.05
N ARG A 84 -1.55 38.58 1.74
CA ARG A 84 -1.33 37.80 0.50
C ARG A 84 -0.77 36.41 0.81
N PRO A 85 -1.60 35.50 1.34
CA PRO A 85 -1.20 34.12 1.64
C PRO A 85 -0.97 33.28 0.38
N GLY A 86 -1.55 33.68 -0.75
CA GLY A 86 -1.64 32.84 -1.95
C GLY A 86 -3.01 32.16 -2.02
N PRO A 87 -3.21 31.27 -3.00
CA PRO A 87 -4.54 30.70 -3.28
C PRO A 87 -4.90 29.48 -2.42
N ILE A 88 -3.95 28.91 -1.67
CA ILE A 88 -4.17 27.70 -0.86
C ILE A 88 -4.12 28.01 0.64
N ALA A 89 -3.12 28.77 1.08
CA ALA A 89 -2.99 29.16 2.48
C ALA A 89 -4.19 30.00 2.97
N THR A 90 -4.62 29.76 4.21
CA THR A 90 -5.77 30.42 4.83
C THR A 90 -5.43 31.77 5.45
N GLY A 91 -4.15 32.08 5.60
CA GLY A 91 -3.71 33.35 6.16
C GLY A 91 -2.20 33.48 6.27
N CYS A 92 -1.78 34.57 6.91
CA CYS A 92 -0.38 34.90 7.13
C CYS A 92 -0.12 35.18 8.61
N LYS A 93 0.98 34.64 9.14
CA LYS A 93 1.43 34.92 10.50
C LYS A 93 2.82 35.55 10.49
N GLN A 94 2.95 36.72 11.11
CA GLN A 94 4.26 37.33 11.32
C GLN A 94 5.00 36.60 12.45
N LEU A 95 6.17 36.06 12.14
CA LEU A 95 7.00 35.33 13.10
C LEU A 95 8.46 35.83 13.01
N PRO A 96 9.21 35.75 14.11
CA PRO A 96 10.66 35.90 14.06
C PRO A 96 11.26 34.84 13.14
N THR A 97 12.17 35.26 12.28
CA THR A 97 13.01 34.41 11.44
C THR A 97 14.42 34.98 11.48
N VAL A 98 15.42 34.21 11.10
CA VAL A 98 16.72 34.79 10.80
C VAL A 98 16.93 34.69 9.29
N GLU A 99 17.46 35.75 8.70
CA GLU A 99 17.77 35.82 7.27
C GLU A 99 19.26 36.09 7.12
N CYS A 100 19.88 35.49 6.10
CA CYS A 100 21.33 35.60 5.84
C CYS A 100 21.65 36.25 4.48
N PRO A 101 21.21 37.50 4.21
CA PRO A 101 21.53 38.18 2.96
C PRO A 101 23.05 38.38 2.83
N GLY A 102 23.64 37.81 1.77
CA GLY A 102 25.09 37.92 1.51
C GLY A 102 25.99 37.23 2.54
N GLY A 103 25.46 36.30 3.34
CA GLY A 103 26.21 35.54 4.35
C GLY A 103 26.18 36.12 5.78
N ASN A 104 25.56 37.28 6.00
CA ASN A 104 25.40 37.88 7.33
C ASN A 104 24.02 37.54 7.91
N CYS A 105 23.97 36.63 8.89
CA CYS A 105 22.72 36.17 9.51
C CYS A 105 22.24 37.12 10.62
N GLY A 106 21.01 37.65 10.49
CA GLY A 106 20.40 38.54 11.49
C GLY A 106 18.92 38.23 11.73
N GLY A 107 18.47 38.33 12.98
CA GLY A 107 17.07 38.16 13.35
C GLY A 107 16.18 39.26 12.75
N THR A 108 15.12 38.86 12.08
CA THR A 108 14.11 39.73 11.46
C THR A 108 12.71 39.13 11.64
N LYS A 109 11.69 39.78 11.10
CA LYS A 109 10.32 39.26 11.08
C LYS A 109 9.90 39.00 9.64
N ALA A 110 9.27 37.85 9.40
CA ALA A 110 8.67 37.53 8.11
C ALA A 110 7.23 37.03 8.31
N TYR A 111 6.41 37.16 7.27
CA TYR A 111 5.08 36.58 7.23
C TYR A 111 5.16 35.18 6.64
N PHE A 112 4.75 34.18 7.41
CA PHE A 112 4.64 32.79 6.99
C PHE A 112 3.20 32.44 6.67
N ARG A 113 3.01 31.56 5.68
CA ARG A 113 1.69 31.03 5.35
C ARG A 113 1.15 30.19 6.51
N VAL A 114 -0.16 30.27 6.71
CA VAL A 114 -0.95 29.43 7.62
C VAL A 114 -1.81 28.51 6.76
N PHE A 115 -1.86 27.24 7.10
CA PHE A 115 -2.60 26.23 6.35
C PHE A 115 -3.71 25.61 7.19
N ALA A 116 -4.75 25.08 6.54
CA ALA A 116 -5.82 24.33 7.19
C ALA A 116 -5.43 22.88 7.45
N SER A 117 -4.50 22.32 6.68
CA SER A 117 -4.04 20.94 6.78
C SER A 117 -2.58 20.78 6.33
N MET A 118 -1.95 19.65 6.69
CA MET A 118 -0.64 19.27 6.15
C MET A 118 -0.70 19.08 4.63
N ARG A 119 -1.79 18.48 4.11
CA ARG A 119 -2.05 18.37 2.67
C ARG A 119 -1.96 19.72 1.96
N ASP A 120 -2.55 20.77 2.52
CA ASP A 120 -2.52 22.12 1.92
C ASP A 120 -1.11 22.71 1.89
N SER A 121 -0.27 22.45 2.89
CA SER A 121 1.14 22.86 2.88
C SER A 121 1.93 22.19 1.75
N PHE A 122 1.80 20.87 1.60
CA PHE A 122 2.46 20.12 0.51
C PHE A 122 1.93 20.56 -0.86
N ARG A 123 0.62 20.74 -0.98
CA ARG A 123 0.00 21.22 -2.23
C ARG A 123 0.51 22.60 -2.63
N ASP A 124 0.61 23.53 -1.68
CA ASP A 124 1.09 24.88 -1.96
C ASP A 124 2.62 24.93 -2.18
N HIS A 125 3.37 23.98 -1.61
CA HIS A 125 4.77 23.73 -1.94
C HIS A 125 4.92 23.33 -3.42
N GLY A 126 4.18 22.33 -3.87
CA GLY A 126 4.23 21.86 -5.27
C GLY A 126 3.77 22.90 -6.26
N ARG A 127 2.70 23.64 -5.91
CA ARG A 127 2.25 24.81 -6.65
C ARG A 127 3.35 25.87 -6.73
N ASN A 128 4.01 26.21 -5.63
CA ASN A 128 5.05 27.23 -5.62
C ASN A 128 6.23 26.82 -6.51
N LEU A 129 6.67 25.56 -6.45
CA LEU A 129 7.74 25.06 -7.31
C LEU A 129 7.35 25.09 -8.79
N THR A 130 6.12 24.72 -9.15
CA THR A 130 5.68 24.68 -10.56
C THR A 130 5.29 26.04 -11.16
N THR A 131 4.83 26.99 -10.34
CA THR A 131 4.32 28.29 -10.84
C THR A 131 5.33 29.43 -10.73
N ASN A 132 6.35 29.31 -9.87
CA ASN A 132 7.38 30.32 -9.76
C ASN A 132 8.48 30.08 -10.80
N SER A 133 8.68 31.06 -11.70
CA SER A 133 9.66 30.99 -12.78
C SER A 133 11.10 30.75 -12.32
N ALA A 134 11.41 31.02 -11.04
CA ALA A 134 12.72 30.73 -10.46
C ALA A 134 13.08 29.23 -10.42
N TYR A 135 12.10 28.33 -10.55
CA TYR A 135 12.29 26.87 -10.55
C TYR A 135 12.01 26.21 -11.90
N ALA A 136 11.63 26.98 -12.92
CA ALA A 136 11.21 26.44 -14.22
C ALA A 136 12.30 25.56 -14.87
N HIS A 137 13.58 25.89 -14.65
CA HIS A 137 14.71 25.12 -15.18
C HIS A 137 14.87 23.73 -14.53
N ALA A 138 14.28 23.50 -13.35
CA ALA A 138 14.35 22.22 -12.67
C ALA A 138 13.29 21.20 -13.15
N MET A 139 12.20 21.66 -13.77
CA MET A 139 11.06 20.82 -14.18
C MET A 139 11.42 19.64 -15.11
N PRO A 140 12.40 19.74 -16.02
CA PRO A 140 12.85 18.60 -16.81
C PRO A 140 13.46 17.45 -16.00
N PHE A 141 13.90 17.71 -14.76
CA PHE A 141 14.60 16.74 -13.91
C PHE A 141 13.69 16.08 -12.87
N ARG A 142 12.37 16.21 -12.99
CA ARG A 142 11.39 15.65 -12.05
C ARG A 142 11.43 14.11 -11.90
N ASN A 143 12.12 13.41 -12.81
CA ASN A 143 12.36 11.95 -12.72
C ASN A 143 13.75 11.60 -12.15
N ASP A 144 14.53 12.59 -11.72
CA ASP A 144 15.84 12.44 -11.11
C ASP A 144 15.86 13.28 -9.81
N PRO A 145 15.41 12.71 -8.67
CA PRO A 145 15.23 13.45 -7.41
C PRO A 145 16.50 14.15 -6.93
N ASP A 146 17.65 13.48 -7.07
CA ASP A 146 18.99 13.99 -6.70
C ASP A 146 19.40 15.18 -7.57
N ARG A 147 19.06 15.17 -8.85
CA ARG A 147 19.30 16.31 -9.73
C ARG A 147 18.27 17.41 -9.52
N TYR A 148 17.00 17.05 -9.36
CA TYR A 148 15.91 17.99 -9.14
C TYR A 148 16.20 18.90 -7.93
N ILE A 149 16.58 18.31 -6.78
CA ILE A 149 16.89 19.08 -5.58
C ILE A 149 18.10 20.00 -5.76
N ARG A 150 19.14 19.57 -6.50
CA ARG A 150 20.29 20.42 -6.81
C ARG A 150 19.91 21.64 -7.65
N GLU A 151 18.94 21.49 -8.56
CA GLU A 151 18.47 22.56 -9.42
C GLU A 151 17.57 23.57 -8.70
N ILE A 152 16.78 23.12 -7.71
CA ILE A 152 15.92 24.02 -6.92
C ILE A 152 16.59 24.60 -5.67
N ALA A 153 17.70 24.02 -5.19
CA ALA A 153 18.29 24.40 -3.89
C ALA A 153 18.68 25.88 -3.80
N ARG A 154 19.26 26.47 -4.85
CA ARG A 154 19.78 27.85 -4.80
C ARG A 154 18.67 28.91 -4.72
N PRO A 155 17.56 28.82 -5.47
CA PRO A 155 16.41 29.71 -5.25
C PRO A 155 15.64 29.41 -3.96
N TYR A 156 15.68 28.17 -3.48
CA TYR A 156 14.94 27.72 -2.29
C TYR A 156 15.62 28.12 -0.97
N ALA A 157 16.95 28.01 -0.89
CA ALA A 157 17.71 28.24 0.33
C ALA A 157 19.03 28.98 0.05
N THR A 158 19.47 29.79 1.01
CA THR A 158 20.78 30.47 0.97
C THR A 158 21.93 29.57 1.42
N ASP A 159 21.64 28.41 2.00
CA ASP A 159 22.64 27.45 2.49
C ASP A 159 23.28 26.70 1.30
N PRO A 160 24.60 26.84 1.08
CA PRO A 160 25.28 26.17 -0.04
C PRO A 160 25.26 24.64 0.07
N ALA A 161 25.05 24.08 1.27
CA ALA A 161 24.96 22.63 1.51
C ALA A 161 23.52 22.11 1.52
N TYR A 162 22.52 22.94 1.17
CA TYR A 162 21.10 22.57 1.28
C TYR A 162 20.75 21.31 0.50
N ALA A 163 21.16 21.22 -0.77
CA ALA A 163 20.89 20.05 -1.60
C ALA A 163 21.47 18.76 -0.98
N ASP A 164 22.70 18.81 -0.47
CA ASP A 164 23.35 17.66 0.15
C ASP A 164 22.67 17.23 1.44
N LYS A 165 22.15 18.18 2.24
CA LYS A 165 21.36 17.87 3.44
C LYS A 165 20.06 17.17 3.08
N VAL A 166 19.34 17.65 2.06
CA VAL A 166 18.09 17.04 1.61
C VAL A 166 18.36 15.63 1.04
N ILE A 167 19.40 15.47 0.20
CA ILE A 167 19.82 14.16 -0.32
C ILE A 167 20.19 13.20 0.81
N LYS A 168 20.88 13.68 1.85
CA LYS A 168 21.20 12.88 3.03
C LYS A 168 19.93 12.41 3.74
N VAL A 169 18.94 13.30 3.95
CA VAL A 169 17.64 12.93 4.53
C VAL A 169 16.90 11.90 3.65
N MET A 170 16.91 12.07 2.33
CA MET A 170 16.31 11.11 1.40
C MET A 170 16.94 9.72 1.52
N ARG A 171 18.27 9.64 1.60
CA ARG A 171 19.01 8.37 1.72
C ARG A 171 18.82 7.72 3.08
N ASP A 172 19.04 8.46 4.15
CA ASP A 172 18.99 7.94 5.52
C ASP A 172 17.61 7.39 5.89
N ASN A 173 16.55 7.90 5.26
CA ASN A 173 15.16 7.49 5.52
C ASN A 173 14.55 6.65 4.40
N ASN A 174 15.36 6.26 3.40
CA ASN A 174 14.93 5.48 2.24
C ASN A 174 13.68 6.10 1.56
N LEU A 175 13.69 7.41 1.30
CA LEU A 175 12.54 8.14 0.79
C LEU A 175 12.33 8.00 -0.73
N TYR A 176 13.35 7.56 -1.47
CA TYR A 176 13.23 7.31 -2.92
C TYR A 176 12.15 6.29 -3.26
N ARG A 177 11.79 5.41 -2.30
CA ARG A 177 10.67 4.47 -2.43
C ARG A 177 9.32 5.15 -2.73
N PHE A 178 9.20 6.45 -2.49
CA PHE A 178 7.99 7.22 -2.77
C PHE A 178 7.98 7.90 -4.16
N ASP A 179 9.09 7.88 -4.92
CA ASP A 179 9.26 8.62 -6.20
C ASP A 179 8.82 7.89 -7.46
N SER A 180 8.65 6.58 -7.44
CA SER A 180 7.81 5.87 -8.40
C SER A 180 6.41 5.90 -7.79
N GLY A 181 5.45 6.74 -8.18
CA GLY A 181 4.72 6.57 -9.43
C GLY A 181 3.80 5.34 -9.39
N GLY A 182 4.24 4.27 -8.72
CA GLY A 182 3.33 3.27 -8.21
C GLY A 182 2.53 3.84 -7.04
N PRO A 183 1.67 3.01 -6.44
CA PRO A 183 1.12 3.27 -5.12
C PRO A 183 2.27 3.60 -4.15
N LEU A 184 1.97 3.87 -2.88
CA LEU A 184 2.94 3.55 -1.82
C LEU A 184 3.68 2.24 -2.22
N PRO A 185 4.91 1.93 -1.76
CA PRO A 185 4.96 0.59 -1.25
C PRO A 185 3.82 0.57 -0.23
N ALA A 186 2.64 0.04 -0.64
CA ALA A 186 2.08 -1.04 0.13
C ALA A 186 3.35 -1.73 0.59
N PRO A 187 3.64 -1.74 1.90
CA PRO A 187 4.65 -2.66 2.38
C PRO A 187 4.48 -3.88 1.50
N GLN A 188 5.54 -4.35 0.82
CA GLN A 188 5.43 -5.65 0.17
C GLN A 188 5.25 -6.61 1.34
N GLU A 189 4.06 -6.62 1.88
CA GLU A 189 3.38 -7.43 2.85
C GLU A 189 2.32 -8.11 2.01
N LEU A 190 2.89 -8.72 0.96
CA LEU A 190 2.22 -9.51 -0.03
C LEU A 190 1.86 -10.78 0.74
N VAL A 191 0.67 -10.82 1.31
CA VAL A 191 -0.01 -12.11 1.48
C VAL A 191 -0.83 -12.34 0.25
N ILE A 192 -0.74 -13.57 -0.20
CA ILE A 192 -1.28 -14.03 -1.45
C ILE A 192 -2.24 -15.15 -1.10
N GLY A 193 -3.53 -14.92 -1.34
CA GLY A 193 -4.62 -15.79 -0.87
C GLY A 193 -4.90 -15.68 0.62
N GLY A 194 -5.92 -16.42 1.07
CA GLY A 194 -6.40 -16.42 2.45
C GLY A 194 -7.49 -15.41 2.72
N GLY A 195 -8.61 -15.50 1.99
CA GLY A 195 -9.77 -14.65 2.24
C GLY A 195 -10.81 -14.79 1.13
N ASP A 196 -11.94 -15.41 1.46
CA ASP A 196 -13.10 -15.45 0.58
C ASP A 196 -13.58 -14.01 0.29
N THR A 197 -14.26 -13.83 -0.84
CA THR A 197 -14.90 -12.57 -1.24
C THR A 197 -16.36 -12.75 -1.62
N ASP A 198 -16.99 -13.90 -1.37
CA ASP A 198 -18.44 -14.05 -1.43
C ASP A 198 -19.13 -13.29 -0.28
N PHE A 199 -19.22 -11.96 -0.42
CA PHE A 199 -19.86 -11.13 0.61
C PHE A 199 -21.37 -11.35 0.65
N THR A 200 -21.98 -11.90 -0.41
CA THR A 200 -23.42 -12.15 -0.49
C THR A 200 -23.86 -13.51 0.07
N GLY A 201 -22.95 -14.48 0.14
CA GLY A 201 -23.20 -15.86 0.52
C GLY A 201 -23.94 -16.65 -0.55
N ASP A 202 -23.74 -16.30 -1.83
CA ASP A 202 -24.43 -16.92 -2.96
C ASP A 202 -23.59 -17.94 -3.75
N GLY A 203 -22.41 -18.26 -3.22
CA GLY A 203 -21.45 -19.21 -3.73
C GLY A 203 -20.59 -18.66 -4.86
N ARG A 204 -20.51 -17.34 -5.02
CA ARG A 204 -19.65 -16.68 -6.02
C ARG A 204 -18.82 -15.61 -5.35
N ALA A 205 -17.54 -15.57 -5.67
CA ALA A 205 -16.68 -14.47 -5.29
C ALA A 205 -17.24 -13.15 -5.85
N ASP A 206 -17.33 -12.14 -5.00
CA ASP A 206 -17.64 -10.77 -5.38
C ASP A 206 -16.34 -9.95 -5.48
N ILE A 207 -16.45 -8.65 -5.82
CA ILE A 207 -15.32 -7.73 -5.74
C ILE A 207 -15.62 -6.58 -4.79
N ALA A 208 -14.61 -6.15 -4.04
CA ALA A 208 -14.65 -4.96 -3.19
C ALA A 208 -13.52 -3.98 -3.55
N THR A 209 -13.74 -2.69 -3.33
CA THR A 209 -12.68 -1.66 -3.35
C THR A 209 -12.68 -0.87 -2.06
N PHE A 210 -11.50 -0.74 -1.46
CA PHE A 210 -11.25 0.06 -0.26
C PHE A 210 -10.62 1.40 -0.68
N THR A 211 -11.35 2.48 -0.44
CA THR A 211 -10.88 3.81 -0.82
C THR A 211 -9.81 4.35 0.13
N ARG A 212 -8.80 5.03 -0.43
CA ARG A 212 -7.71 5.61 0.38
C ARG A 212 -8.00 7.05 0.78
N GLY A 213 -7.49 7.45 1.94
CA GLY A 213 -7.58 8.82 2.45
C GLY A 213 -8.71 9.03 3.45
N ALA A 214 -9.23 10.27 3.52
CA ALA A 214 -10.18 10.66 4.56
C ALA A 214 -11.61 10.08 4.39
N ALA A 215 -11.93 9.50 3.23
CA ALA A 215 -13.22 8.85 3.00
C ALA A 215 -13.24 7.42 3.55
N ALA A 216 -12.19 6.63 3.28
CA ALA A 216 -12.04 5.26 3.75
C ALA A 216 -13.34 4.42 3.55
N ASP A 217 -14.06 4.68 2.47
CA ASP A 217 -15.28 3.96 2.11
C ASP A 217 -14.94 2.59 1.50
N VAL A 218 -15.83 1.60 1.68
CA VAL A 218 -15.78 0.28 1.05
C VAL A 218 -16.95 0.15 0.08
N PHE A 219 -16.65 -0.16 -1.18
CA PHE A 219 -17.66 -0.41 -2.21
C PHE A 219 -17.58 -1.85 -2.68
N VAL A 220 -18.73 -2.50 -2.84
CA VAL A 220 -18.83 -3.89 -3.30
C VAL A 220 -19.63 -3.95 -4.60
N ALA A 221 -19.21 -4.81 -5.52
CA ALA A 221 -19.97 -5.18 -6.71
C ALA A 221 -20.12 -6.70 -6.76
N SER A 222 -21.36 -7.18 -6.67
CA SER A 222 -21.65 -8.61 -6.55
C SER A 222 -21.60 -9.34 -7.89
N SER A 223 -21.09 -10.56 -7.90
CA SER A 223 -20.98 -11.37 -9.12
C SER A 223 -22.33 -11.96 -9.55
N THR A 224 -22.61 -11.84 -10.85
CA THR A 224 -23.72 -12.50 -11.52
C THR A 224 -23.32 -13.81 -12.21
N GLY A 225 -22.05 -14.20 -12.09
CA GLY A 225 -21.42 -15.30 -12.81
C GLY A 225 -21.08 -15.03 -14.28
N THR A 226 -21.42 -13.85 -14.79
CA THR A 226 -21.06 -13.40 -16.15
C THR A 226 -20.65 -11.91 -16.21
N GLY A 227 -20.50 -11.29 -15.05
CA GLY A 227 -20.30 -9.85 -14.86
C GLY A 227 -20.51 -9.46 -13.40
N PHE A 228 -20.00 -8.29 -12.99
CA PHE A 228 -20.28 -7.72 -11.67
C PHE A 228 -21.45 -6.73 -11.79
N SER A 229 -22.47 -6.89 -10.95
CA SER A 229 -23.70 -6.12 -11.06
C SER A 229 -23.60 -4.71 -10.46
N GLY A 230 -24.19 -3.75 -11.17
CA GLY A 230 -24.45 -2.39 -10.67
C GLY A 230 -23.24 -1.45 -10.63
N THR A 231 -23.49 -0.15 -10.39
CA THR A 231 -22.43 0.75 -9.87
C THR A 231 -22.08 0.26 -8.48
N ALA A 232 -20.79 0.11 -8.18
CA ALA A 232 -20.32 -0.38 -6.88
C ALA A 232 -21.09 0.29 -5.74
N ALA A 233 -21.75 -0.51 -4.91
CA ALA A 233 -22.59 -0.01 -3.84
C ALA A 233 -21.70 0.26 -2.63
N LYS A 234 -21.86 1.43 -1.99
CA LYS A 234 -21.13 1.68 -0.74
C LYS A 234 -21.71 0.80 0.37
N TRP A 235 -20.91 -0.13 0.87
CA TRP A 235 -21.29 -1.08 1.92
C TRP A 235 -20.78 -0.68 3.30
N HIS A 236 -19.72 0.12 3.37
CA HIS A 236 -19.19 0.66 4.62
C HIS A 236 -18.52 2.03 4.41
N ASN A 237 -18.44 2.85 5.45
CA ASN A 237 -17.70 4.11 5.50
C ASN A 237 -16.62 4.04 6.58
N ASP A 238 -15.54 4.81 6.48
CA ASP A 238 -14.56 4.90 7.57
C ASP A 238 -13.86 3.57 7.94
N PHE A 239 -13.39 2.80 6.95
CA PHE A 239 -12.72 1.50 7.07
C PHE A 239 -11.41 1.46 6.26
N ALA A 240 -10.35 0.88 6.83
CA ALA A 240 -9.01 0.83 6.23
C ALA A 240 -8.40 2.21 5.95
N PHE A 241 -8.36 3.05 6.98
CA PHE A 241 -7.84 4.42 6.89
C PHE A 241 -6.36 4.46 6.48
N HIS A 242 -5.95 5.52 5.78
CA HIS A 242 -4.53 5.82 5.51
C HIS A 242 -3.72 4.63 4.95
N ASN A 243 -2.87 4.00 5.78
CA ASN A 243 -1.95 2.92 5.45
C ASN A 243 -2.31 1.59 6.14
N GLU A 244 -3.52 1.47 6.67
CA GLU A 244 -4.07 0.21 7.18
C GLU A 244 -4.18 -0.83 6.04
N ILE A 245 -4.14 -2.12 6.41
CA ILE A 245 -4.33 -3.23 5.48
C ILE A 245 -5.73 -3.78 5.67
N PRO A 246 -6.63 -3.69 4.67
CA PRO A 246 -7.83 -4.49 4.67
C PRO A 246 -7.55 -5.91 4.16
N LEU A 247 -8.16 -6.91 4.80
CA LEU A 247 -8.27 -8.29 4.31
C LEU A 247 -9.73 -8.74 4.42
N THR A 248 -10.07 -9.82 3.73
CA THR A 248 -11.41 -10.41 3.69
C THR A 248 -11.38 -11.83 4.23
N GLY A 249 -12.52 -12.35 4.68
CA GLY A 249 -12.65 -13.72 5.16
C GLY A 249 -13.95 -13.93 5.95
N ASP A 250 -14.44 -15.16 6.07
CA ASP A 250 -15.64 -15.50 6.86
C ASP A 250 -15.26 -15.65 8.34
N PHE A 251 -15.18 -14.52 9.06
CA PHE A 251 -14.67 -14.52 10.43
C PHE A 251 -15.68 -15.06 11.43
N ASP A 252 -16.98 -15.03 11.13
CA ASP A 252 -18.04 -15.52 12.01
C ASP A 252 -18.64 -16.89 11.65
N GLY A 253 -18.28 -17.43 10.48
CA GLY A 253 -18.63 -18.77 10.02
C GLY A 253 -20.07 -18.84 9.51
N ASP A 254 -20.61 -17.71 9.07
CA ASP A 254 -21.98 -17.61 8.56
C ASP A 254 -22.11 -17.90 7.04
N GLY A 255 -20.98 -18.20 6.39
CA GLY A 255 -20.86 -18.48 4.97
C GLY A 255 -20.82 -17.23 4.10
N LYS A 256 -20.51 -16.06 4.67
CA LYS A 256 -20.26 -14.83 3.93
C LYS A 256 -18.89 -14.30 4.28
N ALA A 257 -18.18 -13.84 3.25
CA ALA A 257 -16.98 -13.06 3.49
C ALA A 257 -17.30 -11.78 4.26
N ASP A 258 -16.46 -11.45 5.22
CA ASP A 258 -16.44 -10.21 5.98
C ASP A 258 -15.22 -9.36 5.58
N VAL A 259 -15.04 -8.21 6.24
CA VAL A 259 -13.84 -7.39 6.11
C VAL A 259 -13.16 -7.15 7.45
N ALA A 260 -11.83 -7.24 7.48
CA ALA A 260 -10.98 -6.86 8.60
C ALA A 260 -10.01 -5.77 8.15
N THR A 261 -9.71 -4.80 9.03
CA THR A 261 -8.61 -3.83 8.84
C THR A 261 -7.57 -3.97 9.95
N PHE A 262 -6.31 -4.08 9.53
CA PHE A 262 -5.14 -4.15 10.39
C PHE A 262 -4.52 -2.76 10.50
N THR A 263 -4.64 -2.17 11.69
CA THR A 263 -4.11 -0.83 11.92
C THR A 263 -2.59 -0.83 12.02
N ARG A 264 -1.95 0.30 11.72
CA ARG A 264 -0.48 0.41 11.72
C ARG A 264 0.05 1.16 12.95
N GLY A 265 1.33 0.94 13.21
CA GLY A 265 2.06 1.61 14.30
C GLY A 265 1.95 0.88 15.62
N SER A 266 2.08 1.61 16.73
CA SER A 266 2.21 1.00 18.07
C SER A 266 0.90 0.42 18.63
N ALA A 267 -0.25 0.74 18.03
CA ALA A 267 -1.53 0.15 18.43
C ALA A 267 -1.72 -1.23 17.81
N ALA A 268 -1.55 -1.32 16.47
CA ALA A 268 -1.70 -2.55 15.69
C ALA A 268 -3.00 -3.32 16.03
N ASP A 269 -4.10 -2.59 16.23
CA ASP A 269 -5.43 -3.13 16.45
C ASP A 269 -6.01 -3.75 15.17
N VAL A 270 -6.88 -4.75 15.31
CA VAL A 270 -7.65 -5.38 14.23
C VAL A 270 -9.14 -5.10 14.43
N PHE A 271 -9.76 -4.47 13.44
CA PHE A 271 -11.19 -4.18 13.43
C PHE A 271 -11.90 -4.98 12.36
N VAL A 272 -13.04 -5.58 12.69
CA VAL A 272 -13.84 -6.41 11.80
C VAL A 272 -15.21 -5.77 11.58
N ALA A 273 -15.70 -5.79 10.34
CA ALA A 273 -17.09 -5.46 10.00
C ALA A 273 -17.72 -6.65 9.27
N LEU A 274 -18.68 -7.29 9.93
CA LEU A 274 -19.36 -8.48 9.41
C LEU A 274 -20.29 -8.15 8.25
N SER A 275 -20.36 -9.02 7.25
CA SER A 275 -21.29 -8.90 6.14
C SER A 275 -22.72 -9.28 6.55
N THR A 276 -23.67 -8.60 5.94
CA THR A 276 -25.11 -8.90 6.04
C THR A 276 -25.67 -9.52 4.76
N GLY A 277 -24.81 -9.75 3.75
CA GLY A 277 -25.21 -10.14 2.39
C GLY A 277 -25.68 -8.97 1.51
N SER A 278 -25.72 -7.75 2.06
CA SER A 278 -26.16 -6.55 1.32
C SER A 278 -25.46 -5.26 1.78
N GLY A 279 -24.43 -5.39 2.61
CA GLY A 279 -23.75 -4.32 3.31
C GLY A 279 -22.90 -4.90 4.44
N PHE A 280 -21.89 -4.17 4.91
CA PHE A 280 -21.20 -4.51 6.15
C PHE A 280 -21.88 -3.81 7.32
N ASN A 281 -21.83 -4.41 8.51
CA ASN A 281 -22.32 -3.77 9.72
C ASN A 281 -21.60 -2.43 9.93
N GLY A 282 -22.35 -1.31 9.92
CA GLY A 282 -21.82 0.06 9.84
C GLY A 282 -21.03 0.59 11.05
N THR A 283 -20.59 -0.28 11.96
CA THR A 283 -19.59 0.05 12.98
C THR A 283 -18.66 -1.14 13.11
N SER A 284 -17.45 -1.00 12.58
CA SER A 284 -16.40 -2.00 12.75
C SER A 284 -16.08 -2.17 14.24
N VAL A 285 -15.97 -3.43 14.69
CA VAL A 285 -15.71 -3.76 16.09
C VAL A 285 -14.25 -4.17 16.24
N LYS A 286 -13.58 -3.68 17.27
CA LYS A 286 -12.23 -4.16 17.58
C LYS A 286 -12.30 -5.59 18.08
N TRP A 287 -11.76 -6.51 17.29
CA TRP A 287 -11.71 -7.94 17.60
C TRP A 287 -10.39 -8.36 18.21
N HIS A 288 -9.33 -7.59 17.94
CA HIS A 288 -8.01 -7.85 18.48
C HIS A 288 -7.18 -6.57 18.65
N ASP A 289 -6.24 -6.58 19.58
CA ASP A 289 -5.29 -5.50 19.81
C ASP A 289 -3.86 -6.00 19.62
N SER A 290 -2.99 -5.17 19.04
CA SER A 290 -1.56 -5.45 19.05
C SER A 290 -1.15 -6.70 18.22
N PHE A 291 -1.55 -6.73 16.95
CA PHE A 291 -1.30 -7.81 15.98
C PHE A 291 -0.90 -7.26 14.61
N ALA A 292 0.05 -7.92 13.94
CA ALA A 292 0.72 -7.42 12.73
C ALA A 292 1.38 -6.05 12.95
N TYR A 293 2.32 -6.00 13.88
CA TYR A 293 3.01 -4.76 14.25
C TYR A 293 3.88 -4.22 13.13
N ASN A 294 4.00 -2.89 13.05
CA ASN A 294 4.98 -2.21 12.19
C ASN A 294 4.92 -2.68 10.71
N ASP A 295 5.90 -3.48 10.30
CA ASP A 295 6.10 -4.03 8.95
C ASP A 295 5.82 -5.54 8.86
N GLU A 296 5.27 -6.14 9.92
CA GLU A 296 4.77 -7.52 9.91
C GLU A 296 3.60 -7.67 8.93
N VAL A 297 3.47 -8.87 8.37
CA VAL A 297 2.54 -9.18 7.29
C VAL A 297 1.30 -9.88 7.83
N PRO A 298 0.11 -9.27 7.84
CA PRO A 298 -1.12 -9.95 8.24
C PRO A 298 -1.64 -10.87 7.12
N ALA A 299 -2.18 -12.03 7.49
CA ALA A 299 -2.90 -12.96 6.63
C ALA A 299 -4.20 -13.42 7.29
N VAL A 300 -5.11 -13.96 6.48
CA VAL A 300 -6.40 -14.53 6.92
C VAL A 300 -6.51 -15.97 6.36
N GLY A 301 -7.25 -16.85 7.04
CA GLY A 301 -7.54 -18.21 6.57
C GLY A 301 -7.98 -19.15 7.70
N ASP A 302 -8.70 -20.23 7.41
CA ASP A 302 -9.16 -21.22 8.40
C ASP A 302 -8.02 -22.18 8.78
N PHE A 303 -7.12 -21.72 9.64
CA PHE A 303 -5.93 -22.52 10.02
C PHE A 303 -6.29 -23.70 10.91
N ASN A 304 -7.45 -23.70 11.57
CA ASN A 304 -7.85 -24.74 12.52
C ASN A 304 -8.90 -25.74 11.99
N GLY A 305 -9.55 -25.42 10.88
CA GLY A 305 -10.54 -26.24 10.19
C GLY A 305 -11.92 -26.21 10.85
N ASP A 306 -12.26 -25.14 11.56
CA ASP A 306 -13.55 -24.98 12.26
C ASP A 306 -14.60 -24.22 11.44
N GLY A 307 -14.26 -23.84 10.21
CA GLY A 307 -15.11 -23.11 9.27
C GLY A 307 -15.19 -21.62 9.56
N LYS A 308 -14.27 -21.05 10.34
CA LYS A 308 -14.09 -19.60 10.50
C LYS A 308 -12.69 -19.23 10.09
N ASP A 309 -12.58 -18.16 9.34
CA ASP A 309 -11.29 -17.60 9.01
C ASP A 309 -10.62 -17.01 10.26
N ASP A 310 -9.40 -17.44 10.50
CA ASP A 310 -8.51 -16.96 11.55
C ASP A 310 -7.60 -15.84 11.01
N ILE A 311 -6.75 -15.27 11.86
CA ILE A 311 -5.71 -14.31 11.42
C ILE A 311 -4.31 -14.83 11.75
N ALA A 312 -3.35 -14.58 10.87
CA ALA A 312 -1.93 -14.83 11.10
C ALA A 312 -1.09 -13.57 10.87
N THR A 313 0.07 -13.49 11.51
CA THR A 313 1.09 -12.48 11.21
C THR A 313 2.43 -13.15 10.94
N PHE A 314 3.07 -12.77 9.82
CA PHE A 314 4.43 -13.14 9.50
C PHE A 314 5.37 -12.01 9.91
N THR A 315 6.20 -12.28 10.90
CA THR A 315 7.16 -11.27 11.36
C THR A 315 8.27 -11.07 10.34
N ARG A 316 8.74 -9.82 10.18
CA ARG A 316 9.85 -9.51 9.27
C ARG A 316 11.20 -9.67 9.96
N GLY A 317 12.25 -9.84 9.15
CA GLY A 317 13.64 -9.94 9.60
C GLY A 317 14.13 -11.38 9.72
N ALA A 318 15.18 -11.58 10.53
CA ALA A 318 15.87 -12.86 10.61
C ALA A 318 15.11 -13.92 11.42
N ALA A 319 14.24 -13.53 12.36
CA ALA A 319 13.45 -14.51 13.12
C ALA A 319 12.32 -15.11 12.26
N ALA A 320 11.64 -14.28 11.48
CA ALA A 320 10.56 -14.67 10.56
C ALA A 320 9.57 -15.66 11.19
N ASP A 321 9.19 -15.38 12.44
CA ASP A 321 8.20 -16.13 13.20
C ASP A 321 6.79 -15.89 12.62
N VAL A 322 5.94 -16.91 12.72
CA VAL A 322 4.52 -16.87 12.35
C VAL A 322 3.66 -17.07 13.60
N PHE A 323 2.78 -16.12 13.88
CA PHE A 323 1.82 -16.19 14.98
C PHE A 323 0.41 -16.26 14.41
N VAL A 324 -0.45 -17.05 15.04
CA VAL A 324 -1.85 -17.22 14.64
C VAL A 324 -2.76 -16.84 15.80
N ALA A 325 -3.85 -16.15 15.50
CA ALA A 325 -4.95 -15.91 16.41
C ALA A 325 -6.24 -16.49 15.84
N LEU A 326 -6.84 -17.41 16.59
CA LEU A 326 -8.02 -18.15 16.16
C LEU A 326 -9.29 -17.32 16.33
N SER A 327 -10.15 -17.33 15.33
CA SER A 327 -11.48 -16.71 15.40
C SER A 327 -12.38 -17.45 16.39
N THR A 328 -13.19 -16.67 17.08
CA THR A 328 -14.27 -17.14 17.97
C THR A 328 -15.66 -16.79 17.43
N GLY A 329 -15.72 -16.19 16.22
CA GLY A 329 -16.90 -15.59 15.62
C GLY A 329 -17.38 -14.27 16.26
N SER A 330 -16.60 -13.72 17.20
CA SER A 330 -16.87 -12.40 17.79
C SER A 330 -15.60 -11.68 18.28
N GLY A 331 -14.43 -12.20 17.89
CA GLY A 331 -13.11 -11.78 18.35
C GLY A 331 -12.04 -12.83 18.02
N PHE A 332 -10.76 -12.47 18.13
CA PHE A 332 -9.64 -13.39 17.93
C PHE A 332 -8.94 -13.76 19.25
N SER A 333 -8.45 -14.99 19.37
CA SER A 333 -7.81 -15.53 20.58
C SER A 333 -6.47 -16.22 20.29
N GLY A 334 -5.55 -16.30 21.27
CA GLY A 334 -4.30 -17.06 21.12
C GLY A 334 -3.08 -16.28 20.60
N THR A 335 -3.03 -14.98 20.82
CA THR A 335 -2.20 -14.03 20.03
C THR A 335 -0.73 -13.96 20.41
N THR A 336 -0.25 -14.94 21.16
CA THR A 336 1.16 -15.17 21.49
C THR A 336 1.61 -16.59 21.15
N VAL A 337 0.75 -17.37 20.50
CA VAL A 337 1.07 -18.73 20.10
C VAL A 337 1.84 -18.64 18.80
N LYS A 338 3.14 -18.89 18.89
CA LYS A 338 3.99 -19.07 17.73
C LYS A 338 3.69 -20.43 17.09
N TRP A 339 3.19 -20.41 15.87
CA TRP A 339 2.85 -21.61 15.10
C TRP A 339 4.00 -22.07 14.20
N HIS A 340 4.89 -21.14 13.81
CA HIS A 340 6.08 -21.45 13.02
C HIS A 340 7.22 -20.43 13.27
N ASP A 341 8.46 -20.80 12.98
CA ASP A 341 9.64 -19.93 12.99
C ASP A 341 10.41 -19.96 11.66
N TRP A 342 11.18 -18.92 11.33
CA TRP A 342 11.99 -18.87 10.10
C TRP A 342 11.22 -19.07 8.78
N PHE A 343 10.00 -18.55 8.67
CA PHE A 343 9.17 -18.70 7.47
C PHE A 343 8.82 -17.36 6.84
N ALA A 344 8.94 -17.28 5.50
CA ALA A 344 8.82 -16.03 4.74
C ALA A 344 9.82 -14.95 5.21
N ALA A 345 11.08 -15.34 5.35
CA ALA A 345 12.13 -14.48 5.86
C ALA A 345 12.48 -13.35 4.88
N HIS A 346 13.02 -12.25 5.40
CA HIS A 346 13.49 -11.12 4.59
C HIS A 346 12.40 -10.55 3.65
N ASN A 347 12.58 -10.70 2.33
CA ASN A 347 11.69 -10.19 1.29
C ASN A 347 10.86 -11.30 0.62
N GLU A 348 10.88 -12.51 1.18
CA GLU A 348 10.02 -13.61 0.75
C GLU A 348 8.55 -13.25 0.94
N VAL A 349 7.72 -13.93 0.16
CA VAL A 349 6.31 -13.62 0.02
C VAL A 349 5.50 -14.76 0.62
N PRO A 350 4.81 -14.54 1.75
CA PRO A 350 3.90 -15.53 2.29
C PRO A 350 2.61 -15.68 1.47
N ALA A 351 2.00 -16.84 1.55
CA ALA A 351 0.70 -17.16 0.98
C ALA A 351 -0.05 -18.13 1.89
N VAL A 352 -1.38 -18.11 1.79
CA VAL A 352 -2.29 -18.93 2.62
C VAL A 352 -3.32 -19.62 1.74
N GLY A 353 -3.54 -20.91 2.00
CA GLY A 353 -4.59 -21.73 1.38
C GLY A 353 -4.43 -23.20 1.72
N ASP A 354 -5.49 -23.99 1.63
CA ASP A 354 -5.46 -25.45 1.84
C ASP A 354 -4.74 -26.17 0.67
N PHE A 355 -3.41 -26.23 0.71
CA PHE A 355 -2.61 -26.85 -0.36
C PHE A 355 -2.72 -28.38 -0.34
N ASN A 356 -3.11 -28.99 0.78
CA ASN A 356 -3.14 -30.44 0.94
C ASN A 356 -4.55 -31.08 0.87
N GLY A 357 -5.59 -30.26 0.92
CA GLY A 357 -7.00 -30.66 0.80
C GLY A 357 -7.58 -31.27 2.08
N ASP A 358 -7.02 -30.97 3.26
CA ASP A 358 -7.50 -31.51 4.54
C ASP A 358 -8.53 -30.62 5.25
N GLY A 359 -8.91 -29.52 4.63
CA GLY A 359 -9.86 -28.53 5.12
C GLY A 359 -9.26 -27.54 6.11
N LYS A 360 -7.93 -27.42 6.19
CA LYS A 360 -7.24 -26.36 6.94
C LYS A 360 -6.34 -25.60 6.00
N ASP A 361 -6.34 -24.28 6.16
CA ASP A 361 -5.41 -23.46 5.41
C ASP A 361 -3.97 -23.70 5.88
N ASP A 362 -3.11 -23.94 4.90
CA ASP A 362 -1.68 -24.10 5.06
C ASP A 362 -0.98 -22.75 4.80
N ILE A 363 0.35 -22.69 5.00
CA ILE A 363 1.16 -21.54 4.61
C ILE A 363 2.20 -21.92 3.56
N ALA A 364 2.40 -21.06 2.57
CA ALA A 364 3.47 -21.16 1.58
C ALA A 364 4.36 -19.93 1.61
N THR A 365 5.60 -20.07 1.14
CA THR A 365 6.47 -18.92 0.87
C THR A 365 7.13 -19.02 -0.50
N PHE A 366 7.06 -17.93 -1.25
CA PHE A 366 7.74 -17.76 -2.53
C PHE A 366 9.07 -17.02 -2.29
N THR A 367 10.18 -17.72 -2.55
CA THR A 367 11.50 -17.12 -2.39
C THR A 367 11.77 -16.12 -3.52
N ARG A 368 12.23 -14.92 -3.16
CA ARG A 368 12.57 -13.89 -4.16
C ARG A 368 13.94 -14.14 -4.80
N GLY A 369 14.14 -13.57 -5.99
CA GLY A 369 15.40 -13.64 -6.74
C GLY A 369 15.43 -14.74 -7.79
N SER A 370 16.64 -15.14 -8.22
CA SER A 370 16.80 -16.07 -9.35
C SER A 370 16.49 -17.54 -9.03
N ALA A 371 16.29 -17.87 -7.75
CA ALA A 371 15.89 -19.20 -7.30
C ALA A 371 14.39 -19.42 -7.53
N GLY A 372 13.51 -18.56 -6.98
CA GLY A 372 12.06 -18.67 -7.16
C GLY A 372 11.47 -19.95 -6.55
N ASP A 373 12.12 -20.56 -5.56
CA ASP A 373 11.63 -21.79 -4.93
C ASP A 373 10.39 -21.50 -4.08
N VAL A 374 9.47 -22.47 -3.99
CA VAL A 374 8.25 -22.43 -3.18
C VAL A 374 8.32 -23.49 -2.08
N PHE A 375 8.20 -23.06 -0.83
CA PHE A 375 8.16 -23.93 0.35
C PHE A 375 6.79 -23.87 0.98
N VAL A 376 6.29 -25.02 1.48
CA VAL A 376 4.96 -25.12 2.11
C VAL A 376 5.12 -25.70 3.51
N ALA A 377 4.35 -25.17 4.46
CA ALA A 377 4.15 -25.76 5.77
C ALA A 377 2.66 -26.03 5.97
N THR A 378 2.32 -27.30 6.21
CA THR A 378 0.93 -27.71 6.35
C THR A 378 0.42 -27.45 7.77
N SER A 379 -0.82 -27.02 7.90
CA SER A 379 -1.46 -26.79 9.19
C SER A 379 -1.78 -28.11 9.88
N THR A 380 -1.60 -28.12 11.20
CA THR A 380 -2.01 -29.20 12.10
C THR A 380 -3.25 -28.83 12.91
N GLY A 381 -3.78 -27.61 12.70
CA GLY A 381 -4.82 -26.98 13.51
C GLY A 381 -4.34 -26.38 14.84
N THR A 382 -3.06 -26.53 15.17
CA THR A 382 -2.45 -25.93 16.38
C THR A 382 -1.02 -25.41 16.14
N GLY A 383 -0.57 -25.42 14.89
CA GLY A 383 0.80 -25.13 14.45
C GLY A 383 1.00 -25.54 13.00
N PHE A 384 2.12 -25.13 12.39
CA PHE A 384 2.48 -25.55 11.03
C PHE A 384 3.63 -26.56 11.03
N SER A 385 3.67 -27.45 10.04
CA SER A 385 4.71 -28.47 9.89
C SER A 385 5.28 -28.50 8.47
N GLY A 386 6.59 -28.73 8.29
CA GLY A 386 7.13 -29.07 6.95
C GLY A 386 7.98 -28.02 6.24
N THR A 387 8.51 -26.99 6.90
CA THR A 387 9.23 -25.85 6.26
C THR A 387 10.56 -26.10 5.57
N THR A 388 11.05 -27.34 5.56
CA THR A 388 12.19 -27.75 4.71
C THR A 388 11.75 -28.49 3.45
N VAL A 389 10.43 -28.65 3.25
CA VAL A 389 9.86 -29.33 2.09
C VAL A 389 9.63 -28.28 1.02
N LYS A 390 10.47 -28.34 0.00
CA LYS A 390 10.28 -27.56 -1.22
C LYS A 390 9.23 -28.26 -2.09
N TRP A 391 8.18 -27.53 -2.45
CA TRP A 391 7.06 -28.04 -3.24
C TRP A 391 7.17 -27.65 -4.72
N HIS A 392 7.93 -26.60 -5.04
CA HIS A 392 8.19 -26.22 -6.44
C HIS A 392 9.52 -25.48 -6.56
N ASP A 393 10.15 -25.61 -7.72
CA ASP A 393 11.39 -24.90 -8.09
C ASP A 393 11.06 -23.77 -9.08
N ARG A 394 11.69 -22.60 -8.96
CA ARG A 394 11.65 -21.55 -9.99
C ARG A 394 10.25 -21.07 -10.41
N PHE A 395 9.37 -20.81 -9.46
CA PHE A 395 8.07 -20.17 -9.65
C PHE A 395 8.05 -18.75 -9.09
N ALA A 396 7.35 -17.83 -9.76
CA ALA A 396 7.23 -16.42 -9.35
C ALA A 396 8.60 -15.69 -9.16
N PHE A 397 9.56 -15.96 -10.04
CA PHE A 397 10.92 -15.40 -9.97
C PHE A 397 10.96 -13.97 -10.57
N ASP A 398 12.08 -13.24 -10.41
CA ASP A 398 12.33 -11.95 -11.09
C ASP A 398 11.24 -10.85 -10.96
N GLY A 399 10.47 -10.85 -9.89
CA GLY A 399 9.47 -9.81 -9.60
C GLY A 399 8.07 -10.10 -10.16
N GLU A 400 7.83 -11.33 -10.60
CA GLU A 400 6.50 -11.85 -10.87
C GLU A 400 5.58 -11.79 -9.63
N VAL A 401 4.28 -11.93 -9.86
CA VAL A 401 3.23 -11.82 -8.84
C VAL A 401 2.60 -13.17 -8.63
N PRO A 402 2.86 -13.85 -7.50
CA PRO A 402 2.12 -15.06 -7.19
C PRO A 402 0.65 -14.76 -6.81
N LEU A 403 -0.23 -15.75 -6.99
CA LEU A 403 -1.57 -15.91 -6.42
C LEU A 403 -1.78 -17.39 -6.05
N VAL A 404 -2.74 -17.68 -5.18
CA VAL A 404 -3.12 -19.05 -4.81
C VAL A 404 -4.63 -19.18 -4.86
N GLY A 405 -5.13 -20.33 -5.30
CA GLY A 405 -6.55 -20.61 -5.49
C GLY A 405 -6.77 -22.00 -6.07
N ASP A 406 -7.96 -22.59 -5.94
CA ASP A 406 -8.30 -23.89 -6.52
C ASP A 406 -8.69 -23.73 -8.00
N PHE A 407 -7.72 -23.72 -8.90
CA PHE A 407 -7.98 -23.46 -10.32
C PHE A 407 -8.59 -24.68 -11.03
N ASN A 408 -8.55 -25.87 -10.42
CA ASN A 408 -8.93 -27.12 -11.07
C ASN A 408 -10.19 -27.79 -10.47
N GLY A 409 -10.67 -27.31 -9.33
CA GLY A 409 -11.88 -27.74 -8.64
C GLY A 409 -11.69 -29.02 -7.83
N ASP A 410 -10.46 -29.34 -7.43
CA ASP A 410 -10.15 -30.52 -6.60
C ASP A 410 -10.05 -30.21 -5.10
N LYS A 411 -10.39 -28.97 -4.73
CA LYS A 411 -10.39 -28.42 -3.37
C LYS A 411 -9.01 -28.31 -2.74
N LYS A 412 -7.97 -28.27 -3.57
CA LYS A 412 -6.63 -27.91 -3.12
C LYS A 412 -6.26 -26.58 -3.72
N ALA A 413 -5.70 -25.70 -2.90
CA ALA A 413 -5.11 -24.48 -3.40
C ALA A 413 -3.95 -24.84 -4.35
N ASP A 414 -3.99 -24.30 -5.55
CA ASP A 414 -2.94 -24.32 -6.54
C ASP A 414 -2.15 -23.00 -6.47
N ILE A 415 -1.06 -22.89 -7.23
CA ILE A 415 -0.30 -21.63 -7.37
C ILE A 415 -0.38 -21.10 -8.79
N ILE A 416 -0.48 -19.78 -8.92
CA ILE A 416 -0.40 -19.06 -10.18
C ILE A 416 0.63 -17.93 -10.06
N THR A 417 1.29 -17.58 -11.16
CA THR A 417 2.12 -16.37 -11.22
C THR A 417 1.85 -15.55 -12.47
N PHE A 418 1.87 -14.22 -12.31
CA PHE A 418 1.69 -13.25 -13.39
C PHE A 418 3.03 -12.57 -13.71
N THR A 419 3.43 -12.68 -14.97
CA THR A 419 4.64 -12.02 -15.45
C THR A 419 4.45 -10.52 -15.58
N ARG A 420 5.43 -9.74 -15.09
CA ARG A 420 5.40 -8.29 -15.18
C ARG A 420 5.88 -7.79 -16.54
N GLY A 421 5.43 -6.60 -16.92
CA GLY A 421 5.85 -5.94 -18.17
C GLY A 421 4.83 -6.09 -19.30
N ALA A 422 5.31 -6.13 -20.54
CA ALA A 422 4.45 -6.09 -21.73
C ALA A 422 3.80 -7.45 -22.07
N ALA A 423 4.25 -8.55 -21.45
CA ALA A 423 3.73 -9.89 -21.73
C ALA A 423 2.48 -10.21 -20.89
N GLY A 424 2.49 -9.97 -19.57
CA GLY A 424 1.33 -10.27 -18.72
C GLY A 424 0.90 -11.75 -18.76
N ASP A 425 1.79 -12.69 -18.99
CA ASP A 425 1.43 -14.10 -19.04
C ASP A 425 1.11 -14.65 -17.63
N ALA A 426 0.13 -15.55 -17.55
CA ALA A 426 -0.27 -16.26 -16.32
C ALA A 426 0.12 -17.74 -16.39
N TYR A 427 0.92 -18.19 -15.43
CA TYR A 427 1.43 -19.57 -15.33
C TYR A 427 0.89 -20.24 -14.08
N VAL A 428 0.34 -21.46 -14.20
CA VAL A 428 -0.28 -22.21 -13.10
C VAL A 428 0.47 -23.52 -12.85
N ALA A 429 0.70 -23.84 -11.58
CA ALA A 429 1.13 -25.17 -11.15
C ALA A 429 0.10 -25.72 -10.13
N LEU A 430 -0.42 -26.92 -10.41
CA LEU A 430 -1.49 -27.53 -9.62
C LEU A 430 -0.93 -28.25 -8.39
N SER A 431 -1.65 -28.26 -7.28
CA SER A 431 -1.28 -29.06 -6.10
C SER A 431 -1.75 -30.51 -6.24
N ASP A 432 -0.88 -31.48 -5.98
CA ASP A 432 -1.28 -32.89 -5.79
C ASP A 432 -1.54 -33.25 -4.30
N GLY A 433 -1.41 -32.26 -3.42
CA GLY A 433 -1.49 -32.39 -1.97
C GLY A 433 -0.16 -32.71 -1.28
N ALA A 434 0.94 -32.81 -2.04
CA ALA A 434 2.29 -33.00 -1.51
C ALA A 434 3.35 -32.13 -2.21
N GLN A 435 3.08 -31.66 -3.43
CA GLN A 435 3.90 -30.71 -4.19
C GLN A 435 3.03 -29.96 -5.22
N PHE A 436 3.59 -28.89 -5.80
CA PHE A 436 2.99 -28.28 -6.98
C PHE A 436 3.59 -28.95 -8.24
N VAL A 437 2.74 -29.52 -9.09
CA VAL A 437 3.17 -30.39 -10.20
C VAL A 437 3.43 -29.61 -11.49
N GLY A 438 4.51 -30.00 -12.18
CA GLY A 438 4.93 -29.40 -13.45
C GLY A 438 5.92 -28.25 -13.28
N ASP A 439 6.26 -27.57 -14.38
CA ASP A 439 7.16 -26.40 -14.38
C ASP A 439 6.38 -25.07 -14.41
N GLY A 440 5.08 -25.09 -14.10
CA GLY A 440 4.14 -23.99 -14.39
C GLY A 440 3.72 -23.97 -15.86
N LEU A 441 2.46 -24.29 -16.14
CA LEU A 441 1.91 -24.24 -17.48
C LEU A 441 1.33 -22.85 -17.75
N LYS A 442 1.64 -22.26 -18.91
CA LYS A 442 0.98 -21.02 -19.32
C LYS A 442 -0.50 -21.29 -19.59
N TRP A 443 -1.38 -20.69 -18.81
CA TRP A 443 -2.83 -20.85 -18.91
C TRP A 443 -3.51 -19.65 -19.58
N HIS A 444 -2.86 -18.47 -19.58
CA HIS A 444 -3.35 -17.27 -20.26
C HIS A 444 -2.18 -16.37 -20.70
N ASP A 445 -2.35 -15.61 -21.77
CA ASP A 445 -1.42 -14.58 -22.25
C ASP A 445 -1.99 -13.16 -22.08
N SER A 446 -1.15 -12.15 -21.86
CA SER A 446 -1.59 -10.74 -21.82
C SER A 446 -2.67 -10.40 -20.77
N PHE A 447 -2.56 -10.94 -19.57
CA PHE A 447 -3.39 -10.66 -18.39
C PHE A 447 -2.59 -9.95 -17.29
N ALA A 448 -3.20 -9.00 -16.57
CA ALA A 448 -2.51 -8.20 -15.55
C ALA A 448 -1.23 -7.51 -16.07
N VAL A 449 -1.34 -6.87 -17.24
CA VAL A 449 -0.22 -6.25 -17.97
C VAL A 449 0.27 -4.99 -17.23
N GLY A 450 1.58 -4.77 -17.23
CA GLY A 450 2.17 -3.55 -16.68
C GLY A 450 1.90 -3.36 -15.17
N THR A 451 1.10 -2.36 -14.82
CA THR A 451 0.78 -1.97 -13.44
C THR A 451 -0.60 -2.47 -12.97
N GLU A 452 -1.28 -3.26 -13.79
CA GLU A 452 -2.54 -3.90 -13.41
C GLU A 452 -2.33 -4.81 -12.19
N THR A 453 -3.41 -5.01 -11.43
CA THR A 453 -3.38 -5.79 -10.19
C THR A 453 -4.23 -7.05 -10.37
N PRO A 454 -3.63 -8.24 -10.30
CA PRO A 454 -4.38 -9.48 -10.40
C PRO A 454 -5.07 -9.83 -9.07
N GLY A 455 -6.15 -10.59 -9.18
CA GLY A 455 -6.89 -11.26 -8.11
C GLY A 455 -7.40 -12.62 -8.58
N VAL A 456 -7.84 -13.44 -7.64
CA VAL A 456 -8.36 -14.81 -7.88
C VAL A 456 -9.60 -15.05 -7.03
N GLY A 457 -10.52 -15.86 -7.55
CA GLY A 457 -11.73 -16.31 -6.84
C GLY A 457 -12.74 -16.93 -7.81
N ASP A 458 -13.62 -17.80 -7.33
CA ASP A 458 -14.68 -18.41 -8.14
C ASP A 458 -15.81 -17.40 -8.46
N PHE A 459 -15.57 -16.52 -9.45
CA PHE A 459 -16.53 -15.49 -9.83
C PHE A 459 -17.76 -16.07 -10.53
N ASN A 460 -17.67 -17.27 -11.10
CA ASN A 460 -18.73 -17.88 -11.89
C ASN A 460 -19.55 -18.96 -11.15
N GLY A 461 -19.08 -19.42 -10.00
CA GLY A 461 -19.73 -20.37 -9.12
C GLY A 461 -19.64 -21.83 -9.59
N ASP A 462 -18.63 -22.17 -10.39
CA ASP A 462 -18.44 -23.54 -10.88
C ASP A 462 -17.49 -24.38 -10.02
N GLY A 463 -17.05 -23.83 -8.89
CA GLY A 463 -16.13 -24.44 -7.95
C GLY A 463 -14.68 -24.40 -8.40
N LYS A 464 -14.31 -23.54 -9.36
CA LYS A 464 -12.92 -23.29 -9.74
C LYS A 464 -12.64 -21.80 -9.64
N ASP A 465 -11.50 -21.46 -9.06
CA ASP A 465 -11.07 -20.09 -9.00
C ASP A 465 -10.77 -19.55 -10.41
N ASP A 466 -11.34 -18.40 -10.70
CA ASP A 466 -11.12 -17.61 -11.89
C ASP A 466 -10.02 -16.57 -11.61
N ILE A 467 -9.61 -15.83 -12.65
CA ILE A 467 -8.69 -14.69 -12.50
C ILE A 467 -9.38 -13.38 -12.86
N VAL A 468 -9.11 -12.34 -12.07
CA VAL A 468 -9.53 -10.95 -12.34
C VAL A 468 -8.30 -10.06 -12.43
N THR A 469 -8.35 -9.05 -13.30
CA THR A 469 -7.37 -7.97 -13.29
C THR A 469 -8.04 -6.61 -13.21
N TYR A 470 -7.49 -5.75 -12.34
CA TYR A 470 -7.93 -4.38 -12.15
C TYR A 470 -6.96 -3.43 -12.84
N THR A 471 -7.48 -2.70 -13.82
CA THR A 471 -6.72 -1.63 -14.47
C THR A 471 -6.57 -0.43 -13.55
N ARG A 472 -5.42 0.25 -13.63
CA ARG A 472 -5.12 1.43 -12.79
C ARG A 472 -5.42 2.73 -13.53
N GLY A 473 -5.50 3.83 -12.78
CA GLY A 473 -5.73 5.16 -13.33
C GLY A 473 -7.21 5.49 -13.53
N ASP A 474 -7.52 6.35 -14.50
CA ASP A 474 -8.89 6.87 -14.72
C ASP A 474 -9.82 5.86 -15.41
N ALA A 475 -9.29 4.78 -16.01
CA ALA A 475 -10.11 3.73 -16.60
C ALA A 475 -10.72 2.82 -15.53
N ALA A 476 -9.88 2.30 -14.63
CA ALA A 476 -10.31 1.54 -13.45
C ALA A 476 -11.32 0.42 -13.79
N ASP A 477 -11.10 -0.30 -14.88
CA ASP A 477 -11.94 -1.43 -15.31
C ASP A 477 -11.48 -2.74 -14.62
N ALA A 478 -12.42 -3.67 -14.42
CA ALA A 478 -12.19 -5.04 -13.99
C ALA A 478 -12.47 -6.04 -15.13
N TYR A 479 -11.48 -6.88 -15.45
CA TYR A 479 -11.54 -7.89 -16.50
C TYR A 479 -11.38 -9.28 -15.90
N VAL A 480 -12.25 -10.22 -16.29
CA VAL A 480 -12.25 -11.59 -15.74
C VAL A 480 -11.97 -12.60 -16.86
N ALA A 481 -11.20 -13.63 -16.55
CA ALA A 481 -11.09 -14.84 -17.35
C ALA A 481 -11.39 -16.06 -16.47
N THR A 482 -12.29 -16.93 -16.94
CA THR A 482 -12.81 -18.03 -16.12
C THR A 482 -12.00 -19.31 -16.30
N SER A 483 -11.80 -20.06 -15.22
CA SER A 483 -11.04 -21.31 -15.27
C SER A 483 -11.82 -22.43 -15.94
N THR A 484 -11.10 -23.26 -16.69
CA THR A 484 -11.61 -24.51 -17.28
C THR A 484 -11.07 -25.76 -16.58
N GLY A 485 -10.21 -25.58 -15.58
CA GLY A 485 -9.44 -26.66 -14.93
C GLY A 485 -8.20 -27.13 -15.70
N GLY A 486 -7.86 -26.47 -16.81
CA GLY A 486 -6.62 -26.71 -17.57
C GLY A 486 -6.13 -25.50 -18.35
N GLY A 487 -6.68 -24.32 -18.06
CA GLY A 487 -6.50 -23.07 -18.78
C GLY A 487 -7.57 -22.05 -18.38
N PHE A 488 -7.35 -20.77 -18.69
CA PHE A 488 -8.37 -19.74 -18.53
C PHE A 488 -9.02 -19.43 -19.88
N SER A 489 -10.31 -19.09 -19.87
CA SER A 489 -11.10 -18.79 -21.06
C SER A 489 -11.88 -17.48 -20.89
N GLY A 490 -12.34 -16.91 -22.01
CA GLY A 490 -13.14 -15.69 -21.99
C GLY A 490 -12.30 -14.41 -21.97
N ASP A 491 -11.21 -14.39 -22.73
CA ASP A 491 -10.19 -13.34 -22.84
C ASP A 491 -10.73 -11.93 -22.51
N GLY A 492 -10.37 -11.42 -21.33
CA GLY A 492 -10.52 -10.01 -20.98
C GLY A 492 -11.93 -9.45 -21.22
N VAL A 493 -12.98 -10.19 -20.87
CA VAL A 493 -14.33 -9.61 -20.84
C VAL A 493 -14.35 -8.60 -19.70
N LYS A 494 -14.71 -7.36 -20.02
CA LYS A 494 -14.92 -6.35 -19.00
C LYS A 494 -16.18 -6.71 -18.21
N TRP A 495 -16.00 -7.04 -16.94
CA TRP A 495 -17.10 -7.36 -16.03
C TRP A 495 -17.55 -6.14 -15.21
N HIS A 496 -16.69 -5.13 -15.05
CA HIS A 496 -17.01 -3.87 -14.36
C HIS A 496 -16.17 -2.70 -14.87
N ASP A 497 -16.67 -1.47 -14.72
CA ASP A 497 -15.98 -0.22 -15.05
C ASP A 497 -15.96 0.76 -13.86
N TRP A 498 -14.90 1.57 -13.76
CA TRP A 498 -14.71 2.54 -12.66
C TRP A 498 -14.60 1.94 -11.25
N PHE A 499 -13.97 0.78 -11.13
CA PHE A 499 -13.68 0.05 -9.90
C PHE A 499 -12.19 0.11 -9.52
N ALA A 500 -11.90 0.37 -8.24
CA ALA A 500 -10.54 0.47 -7.72
C ALA A 500 -9.70 1.60 -8.37
N THR A 501 -10.27 2.82 -8.42
CA THR A 501 -9.65 3.97 -9.08
C THR A 501 -8.35 4.42 -8.41
N GLY A 502 -7.37 4.88 -9.19
CA GLY A 502 -6.14 5.48 -8.65
C GLY A 502 -5.38 4.58 -7.67
N ALA A 503 -5.41 4.94 -6.38
CA ALA A 503 -4.68 4.27 -5.30
C ALA A 503 -5.57 3.38 -4.41
N GLU A 504 -6.83 3.17 -4.79
CA GLU A 504 -7.73 2.26 -4.09
C GLU A 504 -7.21 0.81 -4.11
N ILE A 505 -7.66 0.04 -3.13
CA ILE A 505 -7.28 -1.35 -2.97
C ILE A 505 -8.44 -2.24 -3.42
N PRO A 506 -8.30 -3.00 -4.51
CA PRO A 506 -9.29 -4.02 -4.83
C PRO A 506 -9.15 -5.27 -3.94
N ALA A 507 -10.25 -6.01 -3.78
CA ALA A 507 -10.30 -7.39 -3.28
C ALA A 507 -11.26 -8.21 -4.16
N PRO A 508 -10.95 -9.49 -4.46
CA PRO A 508 -9.69 -10.15 -4.14
C PRO A 508 -8.58 -9.56 -4.99
N ALA A 509 -7.42 -9.30 -4.39
CA ALA A 509 -6.24 -8.83 -5.09
C ALA A 509 -4.98 -9.04 -4.25
N VAL A 510 -3.83 -9.06 -4.93
CA VAL A 510 -2.53 -9.02 -4.28
C VAL A 510 -2.24 -7.62 -3.74
N LEU A 511 -2.02 -7.50 -2.41
CA LEU A 511 -1.86 -6.23 -1.67
C LEU A 511 -0.42 -5.69 -1.59
#